data_AF-A0A7S2AH10-F1
#
_entry.id   AF-A0A7S2AH10-F1
#
_cell.length_a   1.000
_cell.length_b   1.000
_cell.length_c   1.000
_cell.angle_alpha   90.00
_cell.angle_beta   90.00
_cell.angle_gamma   90.00
#
_symmetry.space_group_name_H-M   'P 1'
#
loop_
_entity.id
_entity.type
_entity.pdbx_description
1 polymer ?
#
loop_
_entity_poly.entity_id
_entity_poly.type
_entity_poly.pdbx_seq_one_letter_code
_entity_poly.pdbx_strand_id
1 'polypeptide(L)'
;FSSRLGDSILFDMCAFCGEDELPMPLAADPLGNLTRIHVVYSADRGHFPGLLASMLSVAKHSEAPGLCSIHLVVHSHEMERAEGLVRCFREELAALATLPEVVLHELRPIGVDLKMLRGQLNAGRLDLI
;
A
#
# COMPACT_ATOMS: atom_id res chain seq x y z
N PHE A 1 -13.67 41.24 9.49
CA PHE A 1 -13.35 41.69 8.13
C PHE A 1 -12.20 40.80 7.63
N SER A 2 -12.50 39.72 6.91
CA SER A 2 -12.50 39.63 5.42
C SER A 2 -11.05 39.68 4.88
N SER A 3 -10.51 38.77 4.06
CA SER A 3 -11.04 37.63 3.28
C SER A 3 -9.87 36.91 2.55
N ARG A 4 -9.85 35.57 2.65
CA ARG A 4 -9.67 34.49 1.63
C ARG A 4 -8.70 34.63 0.44
N LEU A 5 -7.92 33.55 0.21
CA LEU A 5 -7.86 32.64 -0.98
C LEU A 5 -6.77 31.58 -0.70
N GLY A 6 -7.06 30.28 -0.53
CA GLY A 6 -7.52 29.32 -1.55
C GLY A 6 -6.25 28.69 -2.17
N ASP A 7 -5.81 27.49 -1.79
CA ASP A 7 -6.38 26.22 -2.28
C ASP A 7 -6.22 25.08 -1.26
N SER A 8 -7.35 24.61 -0.76
CA SER A 8 -7.50 23.35 -0.06
C SER A 8 -7.97 22.30 -1.06
N ILE A 9 -7.11 21.33 -1.39
CA ILE A 9 -7.53 20.11 -2.09
C ILE A 9 -8.27 19.25 -1.06
N LEU A 10 -9.57 19.48 -0.97
CA LEU A 10 -10.51 18.64 -0.24
C LEU A 10 -10.75 17.40 -1.13
N PHE A 11 -10.14 16.27 -0.80
CA PHE A 11 -10.58 14.99 -1.37
C PHE A 11 -11.91 14.64 -0.71
N ASP A 12 -12.99 15.07 -1.35
CA ASP A 12 -14.34 14.63 -1.05
C ASP A 12 -14.49 13.19 -1.61
N MET A 13 -14.34 12.19 -0.74
CA MET A 13 -14.35 10.77 -1.10
C MET A 13 -15.57 10.05 -0.51
N CYS A 14 -16.72 10.73 -0.48
CA CYS A 14 -18.00 10.12 -0.12
C CYS A 14 -19.05 10.41 -1.21
N ALA A 15 -19.09 9.56 -2.25
CA ALA A 15 -20.28 9.43 -3.09
C ALA A 15 -20.25 8.11 -3.86
N PHE A 16 -20.78 7.05 -3.23
CA PHE A 16 -21.59 5.95 -3.78
C PHE A 16 -21.43 4.70 -2.89
N CYS A 17 -22.19 4.65 -1.79
CA CYS A 17 -22.47 3.38 -1.10
C CYS A 17 -23.97 3.18 -1.17
N GLY A 18 -24.41 2.56 -2.24
CA GLY A 18 -25.81 2.23 -2.41
C GLY A 18 -25.98 1.39 -3.64
N GLU A 19 -25.61 0.12 -3.57
CA GLU A 19 -26.27 -0.96 -4.30
C GLU A 19 -26.30 -2.22 -3.41
N ASP A 20 -27.42 -2.92 -3.46
CA ASP A 20 -27.72 -4.20 -2.82
C ASP A 20 -26.54 -5.19 -2.94
N GLU A 21 -25.80 -5.39 -1.85
CA GLU A 21 -24.84 -6.48 -1.74
C GLU A 21 -25.63 -7.80 -1.65
N LEU A 22 -25.79 -8.47 -2.78
CA LEU A 22 -26.04 -9.90 -2.77
C LEU A 22 -24.94 -10.54 -1.90
N PRO A 23 -25.26 -11.37 -0.89
CA PRO A 23 -24.26 -11.93 -0.01
C PRO A 23 -23.33 -12.82 -0.84
N MET A 24 -22.16 -12.29 -1.21
CA MET A 24 -21.11 -13.11 -1.79
C MET A 24 -20.74 -14.14 -0.74
N PRO A 25 -20.71 -15.44 -1.08
CA PRO A 25 -20.25 -16.45 -0.14
C PRO A 25 -18.83 -16.07 0.27
N LEU A 26 -18.62 -15.89 1.58
CA LEU A 26 -17.30 -15.66 2.16
C LEU A 26 -16.34 -16.70 1.56
N ALA A 27 -15.34 -16.23 0.81
CA ALA A 27 -14.34 -17.11 0.24
C ALA A 27 -13.70 -17.89 1.39
N ALA A 28 -13.78 -19.23 1.33
CA ALA A 28 -13.20 -20.08 2.35
C ALA A 28 -11.69 -19.81 2.42
N ASP A 29 -11.23 -19.36 3.59
CA ASP A 29 -9.84 -19.00 3.84
C ASP A 29 -9.21 -19.98 4.85
N PRO A 30 -8.87 -21.21 4.42
CA PRO A 30 -8.34 -22.23 5.33
C PRO A 30 -7.00 -21.86 5.95
N LEU A 31 -6.33 -20.80 5.48
CA LEU A 31 -5.02 -20.33 5.94
C LEU A 31 -5.08 -18.98 6.67
N GLY A 32 -6.23 -18.30 6.72
CA GLY A 32 -6.36 -16.98 7.33
C GLY A 32 -5.72 -15.83 6.54
N ASN A 33 -5.33 -16.04 5.28
CA ASN A 33 -4.66 -15.02 4.46
C ASN A 33 -5.60 -13.92 3.94
N LEU A 34 -6.87 -14.25 3.69
CA LEU A 34 -7.92 -13.30 3.29
C LEU A 34 -8.35 -12.38 4.44
N THR A 35 -7.98 -12.70 5.69
CA THR A 35 -8.19 -11.82 6.85
C THR A 35 -7.08 -10.78 7.06
N ARG A 36 -5.98 -10.84 6.30
CA ARG A 36 -4.85 -9.91 6.45
C ARG A 36 -4.94 -8.76 5.45
N ILE A 37 -4.64 -7.56 5.93
CA ILE A 37 -4.63 -6.34 5.12
C ILE A 37 -3.20 -6.09 4.66
N HIS A 38 -2.98 -6.03 3.35
CA HIS A 38 -1.68 -5.73 2.76
C HIS A 38 -1.69 -4.34 2.14
N VAL A 39 -0.84 -3.45 2.63
CA VAL A 39 -0.65 -2.10 2.08
C VAL A 39 0.71 -2.03 1.41
N VAL A 40 0.74 -1.68 0.13
CA VAL A 40 2.00 -1.62 -0.63
C VAL A 40 2.31 -0.18 -0.99
N TYR A 41 3.51 0.28 -0.62
CA TYR A 41 4.07 1.55 -1.04
C TYR A 41 5.29 1.33 -1.92
N SER A 42 5.39 2.13 -2.97
CA SER A 42 6.61 2.31 -3.75
C SER A 42 6.97 3.77 -3.68
N ALA A 43 8.19 4.07 -3.24
CA ALA A 43 8.64 5.46 -3.08
C ALA A 43 10.14 5.57 -3.29
N ASP A 44 10.58 6.76 -3.68
CA ASP A 44 11.97 7.18 -3.61
C ASP A 44 12.20 8.11 -2.41
N ARG A 45 13.46 8.42 -2.13
CA ARG A 45 13.89 9.28 -1.02
C ARG A 45 13.23 10.67 -1.00
N GLY A 46 12.77 11.18 -2.13
CA GLY A 46 12.11 12.48 -2.23
C GLY A 46 10.75 12.50 -1.53
N HIS A 47 10.14 11.34 -1.34
CA HIS A 47 8.77 11.19 -0.86
C HIS A 47 8.68 10.57 0.55
N PHE A 48 9.81 10.25 1.18
CA PHE A 48 9.88 9.58 2.48
C PHE A 48 9.12 10.32 3.61
N PRO A 49 9.16 11.65 3.73
CA PRO A 49 8.35 12.35 4.74
C PRO A 49 6.85 12.14 4.56
N GLY A 50 6.36 12.21 3.32
CA GLY A 50 4.94 11.97 3.01
C GLY A 50 4.54 10.50 3.22
N LEU A 51 5.43 9.58 2.84
CA LEU A 51 5.26 8.15 3.08
C LEU A 51 5.15 7.84 4.58
N LEU A 52 6.02 8.43 5.41
CA LEU A 52 5.95 8.24 6.87
C LEU A 52 4.59 8.71 7.41
N ALA A 53 4.12 9.89 7.00
CA ALA A 53 2.80 10.38 7.40
C ALA A 53 1.66 9.42 6.97
N SER A 54 1.74 8.85 5.77
CA SER A 54 0.78 7.86 5.29
C SER A 54 0.81 6.57 6.12
N MET A 55 2.00 6.02 6.38
CA MET A 55 2.17 4.83 7.22
C MET A 55 1.63 5.05 8.63
N LEU A 56 1.92 6.20 9.25
CA LEU A 56 1.40 6.58 10.56
C LEU A 56 -0.13 6.67 10.55
N SER A 57 -0.72 7.21 9.48
CA SER A 57 -2.17 7.27 9.32
C SER A 57 -2.80 5.87 9.27
N VAL A 58 -2.23 4.97 8.47
CA VAL A 58 -2.68 3.57 8.38
C VAL A 58 -2.58 2.88 9.74
N ALA A 59 -1.46 3.03 10.43
CA ALA A 59 -1.27 2.38 11.72
C ALA A 59 -2.23 2.89 12.81
N LYS A 60 -2.56 4.19 12.80
CA LYS A 60 -3.45 4.81 13.79
C LYS A 60 -4.94 4.57 13.54
N HIS A 61 -5.34 4.33 12.29
CA HIS A 61 -6.76 4.21 11.91
C HIS A 61 -7.15 2.82 11.43
N SER A 62 -6.22 1.86 11.37
CA SER A 62 -6.57 0.45 11.11
C SER A 62 -7.33 -0.12 12.30
N GLU A 63 -8.47 -0.78 12.04
CA GLU A 63 -9.27 -1.44 13.07
C GLU A 63 -8.52 -2.63 13.71
N ALA A 64 -7.65 -3.28 12.94
CA ALA A 64 -6.87 -4.45 13.35
C ALA A 64 -5.41 -4.31 12.89
N PRO A 65 -4.60 -3.44 13.52
CA PRO A 65 -3.22 -3.17 13.08
C PRO A 65 -2.34 -4.42 13.11
N GLY A 66 -2.59 -5.38 14.02
CA GLY A 66 -1.86 -6.65 14.07
C GLY A 66 -2.14 -7.61 12.89
N LEU A 67 -3.19 -7.35 12.10
CA LEU A 67 -3.49 -8.08 10.85
C LEU A 67 -3.02 -7.30 9.60
N CYS A 68 -2.39 -6.14 9.79
CA CYS A 68 -1.91 -5.29 8.72
C CYS A 68 -0.41 -5.50 8.47
N SER A 69 -0.05 -5.70 7.21
CA SER A 69 1.33 -5.76 6.74
C SER A 69 1.56 -4.64 5.72
N ILE A 70 2.51 -3.75 6.01
CA ILE A 70 2.97 -2.66 5.15
C ILE A 70 4.22 -3.13 4.40
N HIS A 71 4.12 -3.20 3.08
CA HIS A 71 5.23 -3.53 2.19
C HIS A 71 5.80 -2.24 1.58
N LEU A 72 7.07 -1.97 1.84
CA LEU A 72 7.76 -0.82 1.28
C LEU A 72 8.78 -1.28 0.25
N VAL A 73 8.52 -0.96 -1.02
CA VAL A 73 9.37 -1.29 -2.16
C VAL A 73 10.20 -0.07 -2.54
N VAL A 74 11.52 -0.18 -2.49
CA VAL A 74 12.45 0.94 -2.76
C VAL A 74 13.61 0.50 -3.62
N HIS A 75 14.29 1.44 -4.29
CA HIS A 75 15.52 1.10 -5.00
C HIS A 75 16.62 0.62 -4.03
N SER A 76 17.51 -0.25 -4.53
CA SER A 76 18.62 -0.81 -3.74
C SER A 76 19.49 0.25 -3.03
N HIS A 77 19.77 1.36 -3.71
CA HIS A 77 20.55 2.47 -3.17
C HIS A 77 19.82 3.30 -2.10
N GLU A 78 18.54 3.01 -1.84
CA GLU A 78 17.70 3.70 -0.86
C GLU A 78 17.35 2.83 0.36
N MET A 79 17.75 1.54 0.35
CA MET A 79 17.43 0.57 1.39
C MET A 79 17.81 1.06 2.80
N GLU A 80 19.03 1.57 2.99
CA GLU A 80 19.49 2.07 4.29
C GLU A 80 18.63 3.25 4.80
N ARG A 81 18.21 4.13 3.89
CA ARG A 81 17.33 5.25 4.26
C ARG A 81 15.92 4.77 4.58
N ALA A 82 15.44 3.75 3.86
CA ALA A 82 14.14 3.14 4.11
C ALA A 82 14.13 2.42 5.47
N GLU A 83 15.22 1.74 5.86
CA GLU A 83 15.40 1.21 7.22
C GLU A 83 15.31 2.32 8.28
N GLY A 84 15.92 3.48 8.02
CA GLY A 84 15.80 4.67 8.86
C GLY A 84 14.35 5.14 9.00
N LEU A 85 13.59 5.16 7.90
CA LEU A 85 12.17 5.51 7.91
C LEU A 85 11.34 4.51 8.72
N VAL A 86 11.61 3.20 8.60
CA VAL A 86 10.94 2.16 9.39
C VAL A 86 11.25 2.32 10.87
N ARG A 87 12.48 2.69 11.22
CA ARG A 87 12.84 3.02 12.61
C ARG A 87 12.03 4.21 13.12
N CYS A 88 11.99 5.32 12.38
CA CYS A 88 11.18 6.48 12.78
C CYS A 88 9.70 6.13 12.94
N PHE A 89 9.14 5.33 12.03
CA PHE A 89 7.76 4.84 12.14
C PHE A 89 7.51 4.07 13.45
N ARG A 90 8.43 3.19 13.85
CA ARG A 90 8.32 2.44 15.10
C ARG A 90 8.47 3.33 16.33
N GLU A 91 9.38 4.30 16.29
CA GLU A 91 9.60 5.26 17.37
C GLU A 91 8.37 6.15 17.61
N GLU A 92 7.77 6.69 16.54
CA GLU A 92 6.56 7.52 16.60
C GLU A 92 5.34 6.78 17.16
N LEU A 93 5.33 5.46 17.06
CA LEU A 93 4.22 4.61 17.52
C LEU A 93 4.60 3.74 18.72
N ALA A 94 5.71 4.03 19.41
CA ALA A 94 6.19 3.23 20.53
C ALA A 94 5.18 3.10 21.69
N ALA A 95 4.21 4.00 21.78
CA ALA A 95 3.13 3.97 22.76
C ALA A 95 1.97 3.03 22.41
N LEU A 96 1.86 2.54 21.17
CA LEU A 96 0.80 1.64 20.75
C LEU A 96 1.13 0.18 21.10
N ALA A 97 0.13 -0.56 21.58
CA ALA A 97 0.29 -1.96 21.97
C ALA A 97 0.47 -2.90 20.77
N THR A 98 -0.09 -2.54 19.61
CA THR A 98 -0.01 -3.33 18.37
C THR A 98 0.30 -2.42 17.20
N LEU A 99 1.17 -2.90 16.31
CA LEU A 99 1.65 -2.16 15.15
C LEU A 99 1.51 -3.03 13.91
N PRO A 100 1.27 -2.42 12.73
CA PRO A 100 1.44 -3.12 11.46
C PRO A 100 2.86 -3.67 11.33
N GLU A 101 2.95 -4.86 10.75
CA GLU A 101 4.23 -5.41 10.31
C GLU A 101 4.75 -4.57 9.15
N VAL A 102 6.04 -4.21 9.15
CA VAL A 102 6.64 -3.49 8.02
C VAL A 102 7.72 -4.34 7.39
N VAL A 103 7.57 -4.61 6.09
CA VAL A 103 8.48 -5.44 5.29
C VAL A 103 9.11 -4.59 4.20
N LEU A 104 10.44 -4.52 4.21
CA LEU A 104 11.22 -3.82 3.18
C LEU A 104 11.54 -4.76 2.02
N HIS A 105 11.30 -4.28 0.81
CA HIS A 105 11.61 -4.97 -0.43
C HIS A 105 12.49 -4.11 -1.31
N GLU A 106 13.54 -4.71 -1.83
CA GLU A 106 14.34 -4.12 -2.90
C GLU A 106 13.56 -4.22 -4.22
N LEU A 107 13.41 -3.10 -4.91
CA LEU A 107 12.83 -3.05 -6.25
C LEU A 107 13.74 -3.79 -7.23
N ARG A 108 13.24 -4.88 -7.80
CA ARG A 108 13.94 -5.66 -8.81
C ARG A 108 13.28 -5.49 -10.18
N PRO A 109 14.06 -5.30 -11.25
CA PRO A 109 13.53 -5.33 -12.60
C PRO A 109 12.80 -6.65 -12.86
N ILE A 110 11.59 -6.56 -13.39
CA ILE A 110 10.88 -7.73 -13.89
C ILE A 110 11.61 -8.15 -15.17
N GLY A 111 12.22 -9.35 -15.17
CA GLY A 111 12.98 -9.90 -16.29
C GLY A 111 12.11 -10.32 -17.49
N VAL A 112 10.95 -9.70 -17.65
CA VAL A 112 9.99 -10.03 -18.71
C VAL A 112 10.21 -9.04 -19.85
N ASP A 113 10.56 -9.56 -21.02
CA ASP A 113 10.59 -8.77 -22.24
C ASP A 113 9.14 -8.39 -22.61
N LEU A 114 8.74 -7.17 -22.24
CA LEU A 114 7.41 -6.64 -22.55
C LEU A 114 7.12 -6.63 -24.07
N LYS A 115 8.15 -6.72 -24.92
CA LYS A 115 7.97 -6.87 -26.37
C LYS A 115 7.42 -8.26 -26.72
N MET A 116 7.80 -9.32 -26.01
CA MET A 116 7.22 -10.66 -26.21
C MET A 116 5.74 -10.71 -25.79
N LEU A 117 5.39 -10.10 -24.65
CA LEU A 117 3.99 -10.01 -24.20
C LEU A 117 3.10 -9.26 -25.21
N ARG A 118 3.62 -8.18 -25.81
CA ARG A 118 2.91 -7.43 -26.85
C ARG A 118 2.72 -8.24 -28.14
N GLY A 119 3.67 -9.12 -28.49
CA GLY A 119 3.54 -10.04 -29.61
C GLY A 119 2.44 -11.09 -29.40
N GLN A 120 2.29 -11.61 -28.17
CA GLN A 120 1.27 -12.61 -27.84
C GLN A 120 -0.15 -12.03 -27.73
N LEU A 121 -0.29 -10.81 -27.20
CA LEU A 121 -1.58 -10.10 -27.15
C LEU A 121 -2.11 -9.76 -28.55
N ASN A 122 -1.22 -9.43 -29.50
CA ASN A 122 -1.62 -9.16 -30.89
C ASN A 122 -1.82 -10.45 -31.71
N ALA A 123 -1.32 -11.60 -31.25
CA ALA A 123 -1.42 -12.88 -31.94
C ALA A 123 -2.61 -13.74 -31.47
N GLY A 124 -3.47 -13.24 -30.57
CA GLY A 124 -4.75 -13.86 -30.23
C GLY A 124 -4.65 -15.28 -29.66
N ARG A 125 -3.56 -15.62 -28.96
CA ARG A 125 -3.36 -16.98 -28.43
C ARG A 125 -3.03 -16.94 -26.94
N LEU A 126 -4.07 -17.00 -26.12
CA LEU A 126 -3.99 -17.41 -24.72
C LEU A 126 -4.22 -18.92 -24.67
N ASP A 127 -3.18 -19.72 -24.85
CA ASP A 127 -3.20 -21.09 -24.36
C ASP A 127 -2.76 -21.02 -22.88
N LEU A 128 -3.75 -20.98 -21.99
CA LEU A 128 -3.57 -21.12 -20.55
C LEU A 128 -3.04 -22.52 -20.23
N ILE A 129 -1.94 -22.59 -19.48
CA ILE A 129 -1.57 -23.75 -18.65
C ILE A 129 -1.77 -23.32 -17.20
#